data_AF-A0A6N2N796-F1
#
_entry.id   AF-A0A6N2N796-F1
#
_cell.length_a   1.000
_cell.length_b   1.000
_cell.length_c   1.000
_cell.angle_alpha   90.00
_cell.angle_beta   90.00
_cell.angle_gamma   90.00
#
_symmetry.space_group_name_H-M   'P 1'
#
loop_
_entity.id
_entity.type
_entity.pdbx_description
1 polymer ?
#
loop_
_entity_poly.entity_id
_entity_poly.type
_entity_poly.pdbx_seq_one_letter_code
_entity_poly.pdbx_strand_id
1 'polypeptide(L)'
;MTEDIFILDSHSGIFVWVGQLVDSKRKLQALTIGEKFLEHDFLLEKLSSKTPIYIVMEGSEPPFFTRFFTWDSAKSLMQGNSFQRKLAIVKHGGAPLLDNTCITWRQVQCT
;
A
#
# COMPACT_ATOMS: atom_id res chain seq x y z
N MET A 1 -7.56 1.27 4.13
CA MET A 1 -6.14 0.86 4.15
C MET A 1 -6.03 -0.64 4.38
N THR A 2 -6.32 -1.19 5.57
CA THR A 2 -6.15 -2.64 5.81
C THR A 2 -7.08 -3.56 4.99
N GLU A 3 -8.14 -2.99 4.41
CA GLU A 3 -9.13 -3.68 3.58
C GLU A 3 -8.85 -3.53 2.07
N ASP A 4 -7.75 -2.86 1.71
CA ASP A 4 -7.44 -2.44 0.34
C ASP A 4 -6.11 -3.00 -0.17
N ILE A 5 -5.93 -2.95 -1.49
CA ILE A 5 -4.68 -3.22 -2.18
C ILE A 5 -4.19 -1.90 -2.79
N PHE A 6 -2.91 -1.58 -2.61
CA PHE A 6 -2.28 -0.37 -3.16
C PHE A 6 -1.12 -0.73 -4.07
N ILE A 7 -0.85 0.14 -5.04
CA ILE A 7 0.32 0.05 -5.92
C ILE A 7 1.22 1.25 -5.66
N LEU A 8 2.51 1.00 -5.45
CA LEU A 8 3.56 2.00 -5.43
C LEU A 8 4.48 1.76 -6.63
N ASP A 9 4.58 2.76 -7.50
CA ASP A 9 5.60 2.83 -8.52
C ASP A 9 6.81 3.61 -8.00
N SER A 10 7.97 2.95 -7.97
CA SER A 10 9.25 3.55 -7.58
C SER A 10 10.19 3.80 -8.76
N HIS A 11 9.72 3.61 -9.99
CA HIS A 11 10.49 3.54 -11.25
C HIS A 11 11.44 2.32 -11.34
N SER A 12 12.14 1.97 -10.25
CA SER A 12 13.02 0.81 -10.16
C SER A 12 12.29 -0.53 -9.93
N GLY A 13 11.01 -0.46 -9.57
CA GLY A 13 10.18 -1.60 -9.19
C GLY A 13 8.77 -1.16 -8.86
N ILE A 14 7.82 -2.07 -9.05
CA ILE A 14 6.42 -1.93 -8.67
C ILE A 14 6.17 -2.71 -7.38
N PHE A 15 5.57 -2.07 -6.39
CA PHE A 15 5.19 -2.73 -5.13
C PHE A 15 3.67 -2.77 -5.02
N VAL A 16 3.12 -3.97 -4.89
CA VAL A 16 1.71 -4.21 -4.60
C VAL A 16 1.59 -4.47 -3.10
N TRP A 17 1.11 -3.47 -2.35
CA TRP A 17 0.85 -3.60 -0.92
C TRP A 17 -0.55 -4.17 -0.70
N VAL A 18 -0.67 -5.18 0.16
CA VAL A 18 -1.90 -5.94 0.39
C VAL A 18 -2.28 -5.85 1.86
N GLY A 19 -3.44 -5.25 2.12
CA GLY A 19 -3.99 -5.13 3.47
C GLY A 19 -4.30 -6.48 4.12
N GLN A 20 -4.15 -6.53 5.45
CA GLN A 20 -4.37 -7.72 6.25
C GLN A 20 -5.82 -8.23 6.16
N LEU A 21 -6.79 -7.32 6.05
CA LEU A 21 -8.22 -7.63 5.96
C LEU A 21 -8.75 -7.74 4.52
N VAL A 22 -7.89 -7.71 3.51
CA VAL A 22 -8.29 -8.01 2.14
C VAL A 22 -8.76 -9.47 2.03
N ASP A 23 -9.86 -9.70 1.32
CA ASP A 23 -10.38 -11.03 1.06
C ASP A 23 -9.33 -11.94 0.40
N SER A 24 -9.23 -13.20 0.83
CA SER A 24 -8.26 -14.16 0.30
C SER A 24 -8.32 -14.31 -1.22
N LYS A 25 -9.54 -14.24 -1.80
CA LYS A 25 -9.73 -14.27 -3.25
C LYS A 25 -9.06 -13.09 -3.95
N ARG A 26 -9.14 -11.89 -3.36
CA ARG A 26 -8.51 -10.67 -3.89
C ARG A 26 -7.01 -10.66 -3.64
N LYS A 27 -6.53 -11.21 -2.52
CA LYS A 27 -5.10 -11.39 -2.26
C LYS A 27 -4.41 -12.22 -3.33
N LEU A 28 -5.06 -13.29 -3.82
CA LEU A 28 -4.55 -14.10 -4.93
C LEU A 28 -4.41 -13.31 -6.25
N GLN A 29 -5.15 -12.22 -6.40
CA GLN A 29 -5.10 -11.37 -7.59
C GLN A 29 -4.04 -10.27 -7.48
N ALA A 30 -3.31 -10.15 -6.37
CA ALA A 30 -2.34 -9.07 -6.16
C ALA A 30 -1.25 -9.03 -7.25
N LEU A 31 -0.72 -10.20 -7.64
CA LEU A 31 0.27 -10.28 -8.73
C LEU A 31 -0.33 -9.84 -10.06
N THR A 32 -1.51 -10.37 -10.41
CA THR A 32 -2.22 -10.00 -11.64
C THR A 32 -2.57 -8.51 -11.69
N ILE A 33 -2.88 -7.89 -10.55
CA ILE A 33 -3.10 -6.44 -10.45
C ILE A 33 -1.81 -5.68 -10.78
N GLY A 34 -0.67 -6.13 -10.25
CA GLY A 34 0.65 -5.54 -10.55
C GLY A 34 1.06 -5.71 -12.02
N GLU A 35 0.83 -6.89 -12.60
CA GLU A 35 1.12 -7.17 -14.01
C GLU A 35 0.28 -6.27 -14.93
N LYS A 36 -1.03 -6.17 -14.70
CA LYS A 36 -1.91 -5.28 -15.45
C LYS A 36 -1.53 -3.81 -15.32
N PHE A 37 -1.09 -3.39 -14.12
CA PHE A 37 -0.59 -2.02 -13.93
C PHE A 37 0.66 -1.77 -14.77
N LEU A 38 1.62 -2.70 -14.77
CA LEU A 38 2.83 -2.59 -15.57
C LEU A 38 2.53 -2.56 -17.08
N GLU A 39 1.62 -3.41 -17.55
CA GLU A 39 1.14 -3.41 -18.94
C GLU A 39 0.51 -2.07 -19.34
N HIS A 40 -0.31 -1.48 -18.47
CA HIS A 40 -0.95 -0.20 -18.72
C HIS A 40 0.01 1.00 -18.64
N ASP A 41 0.94 1.01 -17.69
CA ASP A 41 1.89 2.13 -17.50
C ASP A 41 3.06 2.07 -18.51
N PHE A 42 3.35 0.90 -19.08
CA PHE A 42 4.24 0.75 -20.24
C PHE A 42 3.77 1.60 -21.44
N LEU A 43 2.44 1.77 -21.61
CA LEU A 43 1.87 2.58 -22.69
C LEU A 43 2.16 4.09 -22.55
N LEU A 44 2.67 4.52 -21.39
CA LEU A 44 3.11 5.90 -21.13
C LEU A 44 4.64 6.06 -21.15
N GLU A 45 5.36 5.05 -21.66
CA GLU A 45 6.84 4.99 -21.84
C GLU A 45 7.67 5.14 -20.56
N LYS A 46 7.09 4.90 -19.37
CA LYS A 46 7.78 5.14 -18.09
C LYS A 46 8.50 3.94 -17.50
N LEU A 47 8.05 2.71 -17.79
CA LEU A 47 8.55 1.49 -17.16
C LEU A 47 8.93 0.45 -18.20
N SER A 48 9.94 -0.36 -17.90
CA SER A 48 10.32 -1.50 -18.73
C SER A 48 9.40 -2.69 -18.46
N SER A 49 9.11 -3.52 -19.47
CA SER A 49 8.44 -4.82 -19.27
C SER A 49 9.21 -5.78 -18.36
N LYS A 50 10.48 -5.47 -18.04
CA LYS A 50 11.33 -6.21 -17.13
C LYS A 50 11.34 -5.65 -15.71
N THR A 51 10.56 -4.60 -15.42
CA THR A 51 10.50 -4.01 -14.07
C THR A 51 9.97 -5.05 -13.08
N PRO A 52 10.67 -5.30 -11.96
CA PRO A 52 10.24 -6.29 -10.98
C PRO A 52 8.96 -5.85 -10.25
N ILE A 53 8.11 -6.83 -9.95
CA ILE A 53 6.89 -6.65 -9.14
C ILE A 53 7.11 -7.34 -7.79
N TYR A 54 6.88 -6.59 -6.70
CA TYR A 54 7.01 -7.06 -5.33
C TYR A 54 5.65 -7.07 -4.65
N ILE A 55 5.27 -8.20 -4.06
CA ILE A 55 4.08 -8.27 -3.20
C ILE A 55 4.50 -8.00 -1.77
N VAL A 56 3.86 -7.00 -1.15
CA VAL A 56 4.14 -6.57 0.23
C VAL A 56 2.88 -6.77 1.06
N MET A 57 3.00 -7.51 2.16
CA MET A 57 1.88 -7.73 3.07
C MET A 57 1.90 -6.71 4.20
N GLU A 58 0.73 -6.20 4.58
CA GLU A 58 0.57 -5.36 5.76
C GLU A 58 1.14 -6.05 7.01
N GLY A 59 1.96 -5.33 7.78
CA GLY A 59 2.61 -5.85 8.98
C GLY A 59 3.85 -6.70 8.71
N SER A 60 4.21 -6.90 7.44
CA SER A 60 5.42 -7.62 7.02
C SER A 60 6.15 -6.84 5.92
N GLU A 61 6.15 -5.51 6.03
CA GLU A 61 6.81 -4.63 5.08
C GLU A 61 8.35 -4.78 5.12
N PRO A 62 9.00 -5.11 4.00
CA PRO A 62 10.46 -5.15 3.95
C PRO A 62 11.08 -3.76 4.16
N PRO A 63 12.28 -3.64 4.75
CA PRO A 63 12.94 -2.34 4.97
C PRO A 63 13.18 -1.52 3.69
N PHE A 64 13.40 -2.20 2.55
CA PHE A 64 13.55 -1.52 1.25
C PHE A 64 12.24 -0.93 0.71
N PHE A 65 11.09 -1.34 1.23
CA PHE A 65 9.78 -0.76 0.91
C PHE A 65 9.47 0.42 1.84
N THR A 66 9.70 0.26 3.15
CA THR A 66 9.38 1.32 4.12
C THR A 66 10.21 2.58 3.93
N ARG A 67 11.40 2.49 3.33
CA ARG A 67 12.26 3.66 3.02
C ARG A 67 11.61 4.72 2.13
N PHE A 68 10.55 4.38 1.39
CA PHE A 68 9.84 5.32 0.54
C PHE A 68 8.90 6.25 1.32
N PHE A 69 8.69 5.97 2.61
CA PHE A 69 7.74 6.69 3.45
C PHE A 69 8.39 7.10 4.78
N THR A 70 7.92 8.20 5.38
CA THR A 70 8.14 8.46 6.81
C THR A 70 7.30 7.48 7.61
N TRP A 71 7.83 6.28 7.78
CA TRP A 71 7.11 5.12 8.30
C TRP A 71 7.11 5.09 9.84
N ASP A 72 5.93 4.88 10.42
CA ASP A 72 5.76 4.59 11.84
C ASP A 72 5.30 3.13 12.00
N SER A 73 6.19 2.27 12.48
CA SER A 73 5.94 0.83 12.63
C SER A 73 4.80 0.52 13.60
N ALA A 74 4.53 1.41 14.57
CA ALA A 74 3.43 1.23 15.51
C ALA A 74 2.06 1.27 14.80
N LYS A 75 1.94 2.01 13.69
CA LYS A 75 0.70 2.09 12.90
C LYS A 75 0.39 0.80 12.15
N SER A 76 1.43 0.06 11.73
CA SER A 76 1.28 -1.23 11.02
C SER A 76 0.84 -2.36 11.96
N LEU A 77 1.18 -2.25 13.25
CA LEU A 77 0.81 -3.21 14.29
C LEU A 77 -0.61 -3.03 14.84
N MET A 78 -1.29 -1.94 14.49
CA MET A 78 -2.65 -1.66 14.96
C MET A 78 -3.59 -2.76 14.47
N GLN A 79 -4.30 -3.42 15.38
CA GLN A 79 -5.27 -4.45 15.01
C GLN A 79 -6.66 -3.85 14.77
N GLY A 80 -7.44 -4.51 13.93
CA GLY A 80 -8.82 -4.12 13.62
C GLY A 80 -8.96 -3.36 12.31
N ASN A 81 -10.22 -3.18 11.89
CA ASN A 81 -10.56 -2.50 10.65
C ASN A 81 -10.25 -1.00 10.69
N SER A 82 -10.41 -0.34 9.54
CA SER A 82 -10.13 1.09 9.40
C SER A 82 -10.88 1.97 10.42
N PHE A 83 -12.13 1.63 10.75
CA PHE A 83 -12.93 2.35 11.76
C PHE A 83 -12.40 2.13 13.18
N GLN A 84 -12.09 0.89 13.55
CA GLN A 84 -11.56 0.55 14.87
C GLN A 84 -10.23 1.25 15.13
N ARG A 85 -9.34 1.28 14.13
CA ARG A 85 -8.06 1.98 14.21
C ARG A 85 -8.23 3.50 14.36
N LYS A 86 -9.14 4.11 13.58
CA LYS A 86 -9.47 5.54 13.74
C LYS A 86 -10.03 5.86 15.12
N LEU A 87 -10.92 5.02 15.64
CA LEU A 87 -11.51 5.21 16.96
C LEU A 87 -10.49 5.05 18.10
N ALA A 88 -9.55 4.11 17.99
CA ALA A 88 -8.48 3.92 18.97
C ALA A 88 -7.62 5.19 19.12
N ILE A 89 -7.27 5.83 18.01
CA ILE A 89 -6.51 7.09 18.00
C ILE A 89 -7.28 8.19 18.75
N VAL A 90 -8.58 8.33 18.49
CA VAL A 90 -9.43 9.34 19.14
C VAL A 90 -9.59 9.09 20.64
N LYS A 91 -9.73 7.84 21.07
CA LYS A 91 -9.93 7.48 22.49
C LYS A 91 -8.68 7.67 23.35
N HIS A 92 -7.48 7.52 22.80
CA HIS A 92 -6.22 7.61 23.55
C HIS A 92 -5.63 9.04 23.64
N GLY A 93 -6.38 10.08 23.24
CA GLY A 93 -6.01 11.48 23.51
C GLY A 93 -4.76 11.99 22.77
N GLY A 94 -4.32 11.31 21.70
CA GLY A 94 -3.25 11.82 20.85
C GLY A 94 -3.76 12.97 19.97
N ALA A 95 -3.12 14.14 20.09
CA ALA A 95 -3.32 15.26 19.19
C ALA A 95 -3.31 14.81 17.72
N PRO A 96 -4.05 15.48 16.81
CA PRO A 96 -3.86 15.24 15.40
C PRO A 96 -2.43 15.69 15.10
N LEU A 97 -1.51 14.74 14.91
CA LEU A 97 -0.41 15.00 14.01
C LEU A 97 -1.06 15.16 12.64
N LEU A 98 -1.52 16.40 12.40
CA LEU A 98 -1.52 17.01 11.08
C LEU A 98 -0.18 16.64 10.49
N ASP A 99 -0.17 15.63 9.65
CA ASP A 99 0.78 15.64 8.57
C ASP A 99 -0.03 15.69 7.30
N ASN A 100 0.00 16.88 6.71
CA ASN A 100 -0.45 17.18 5.36
C ASN A 100 0.41 16.46 4.30
N THR A 101 1.22 15.49 4.70
CA THR A 101 1.79 14.46 3.85
C THR A 101 0.83 13.27 3.80
N CYS A 102 -0.38 13.52 3.30
CA CYS A 102 -1.08 12.48 2.57
C CYS A 102 -0.11 12.08 1.47
N ILE A 103 0.64 10.99 1.69
CA ILE A 103 1.32 10.26 0.64
C ILE A 103 0.25 10.18 -0.43
N THR A 104 0.43 10.91 -1.51
CA THR A 104 -0.38 10.74 -2.70
C THR A 104 0.00 9.37 -3.20
N TRP A 105 -0.61 8.34 -2.61
CA TRP A 105 -0.87 7.12 -3.32
C TRP A 105 -1.42 7.62 -4.64
N ARG A 106 -0.77 7.31 -5.77
CA ARG A 106 -1.56 7.20 -6.99
C ARG A 106 -2.49 6.04 -6.70
N GLN A 107 -3.61 6.38 -6.08
CA GLN A 107 -4.70 5.47 -5.83
C GLN A 107 -5.29 5.20 -7.20
N VAL A 108 -4.68 4.26 -7.92
CA VAL A 108 -5.36 3.60 -9.02
C VAL A 108 -6.31 2.63 -8.34
N GLN A 109 -7.47 3.15 -7.94
CA GLN A 109 -8.62 2.31 -7.64
C GLN A 109 -8.91 1.52 -8.92
N CYS A 110 -8.58 0.23 -8.92
CA CYS A 110 -9.08 -0.68 -9.94
C CYS A 110 -10.59 -0.83 -9.72
N THR A 111 -11.39 -0.07 -10.47
CA THR A 111 -12.81 -0.34 -10.71
C THR A 111 -12.96 -1.46 -11.72
#